data_AF-L0JAU8-F1
#
_entry.id   AF-L0JAU8-F1
#
_cell.length_a   1.000
_cell.length_b   1.000
_cell.length_c   1.000
_cell.angle_alpha   90.00
_cell.angle_beta   90.00
_cell.angle_gamma   90.00
#
_symmetry.space_group_name_H-M   'P 1'
#
loop_
_entity.id
_entity.type
_entity.pdbx_description
1 polymer ?
#
loop_
_entity_poly.entity_id
_entity_poly.type
_entity_poly.pdbx_seq_one_letter_code
_entity_poly.pdbx_strand_id
1 'polypeptide(L)'
;MFKLFPLSETAVVDKNGNLGVAFKYSIKHTVGNTITNINSDSTHFIRFRPSTSTNSTNLSINTLYPTYTNATFMTNYFSLSTKPTYFVIELVNGTTVLDVRLTSIIFLPSAAFEIK
;
A
#
# COMPACT_ATOMS: atom_id res chain seq x y z
N MET A 1 16.82 -2.19 13.87
CA MET A 1 15.74 -1.27 13.40
C MET A 1 15.13 -1.85 12.14
N PHE A 2 13.80 -1.94 12.07
CA PHE A 2 13.09 -2.40 10.87
C PHE A 2 12.52 -1.22 10.10
N LYS A 3 12.55 -1.27 8.77
CA LYS A 3 11.96 -0.26 7.88
C LYS A 3 11.26 -0.86 6.66
N LEU A 4 10.22 -0.19 6.22
CA LEU A 4 9.57 -0.40 4.93
C LEU A 4 10.41 0.22 3.81
N PHE A 5 10.77 -0.59 2.82
CA PHE A 5 11.42 -0.10 1.62
C PHE A 5 10.54 -0.37 0.39
N PRO A 6 10.02 0.68 -0.29
CA PRO A 6 9.16 0.52 -1.44
C PRO A 6 9.95 -0.01 -2.64
N LEU A 7 9.37 -0.99 -3.34
CA LEU A 7 9.85 -1.45 -4.63
C LEU A 7 8.90 -1.03 -5.75
N SER A 8 7.59 -0.99 -5.47
CA SER A 8 6.55 -0.41 -6.33
C SER A 8 5.38 0.07 -5.48
N GLU A 9 4.91 1.29 -5.73
CA GLU A 9 3.77 1.90 -5.07
C GLU A 9 2.85 2.49 -6.14
N THR A 10 1.70 1.87 -6.38
CA THR A 10 0.75 2.31 -7.41
C THR A 10 -0.65 2.33 -6.81
N ALA A 11 -1.30 3.49 -6.87
CA ALA A 11 -2.69 3.68 -6.51
C ALA A 11 -3.28 4.70 -7.48
N VAL A 12 -4.08 4.23 -8.42
CA VAL A 12 -4.44 5.02 -9.61
C VAL A 12 -5.92 4.89 -9.92
N VAL A 13 -6.56 6.01 -10.17
CA VAL A 13 -7.94 6.08 -10.66
C VAL A 13 -7.95 6.21 -12.18
N ASP A 14 -8.64 5.30 -12.86
CA ASP A 14 -8.85 5.34 -14.31
C ASP A 14 -10.00 6.28 -14.71
N LYS A 15 -10.21 6.47 -16.02
CA LYS A 15 -11.28 7.34 -16.55
C LYS A 15 -12.69 6.87 -16.21
N ASN A 16 -12.87 5.59 -15.91
CA ASN A 16 -14.16 5.02 -15.55
C ASN A 16 -14.41 5.12 -14.02
N GLY A 17 -13.48 5.71 -13.27
CA GLY A 17 -13.56 5.80 -11.82
C GLY A 17 -13.23 4.50 -11.11
N ASN A 18 -12.48 3.59 -11.73
CA ASN A 18 -11.93 2.43 -11.03
C ASN A 18 -10.60 2.81 -10.39
N LEU A 19 -10.49 2.58 -9.09
CA LEU A 19 -9.23 2.66 -8.36
C LEU A 19 -8.54 1.30 -8.41
N GLY A 20 -7.42 1.25 -9.13
CA GLY A 20 -6.49 0.13 -9.13
C GLY A 20 -5.34 0.36 -8.17
N VAL A 21 -4.89 -0.70 -7.50
CA VAL A 21 -3.76 -0.65 -6.57
C VAL A 21 -2.77 -1.79 -6.82
N ALA A 22 -1.48 -1.47 -6.73
CA ALA A 22 -0.41 -2.44 -6.74
C ALA A 22 0.71 -1.99 -5.80
N PHE A 23 1.04 -2.83 -4.84
CA PHE A 23 2.04 -2.56 -3.82
C PHE A 23 3.06 -3.68 -3.79
N LYS A 24 4.34 -3.32 -3.74
CA LYS A 24 5.46 -4.25 -3.55
C LYS A 24 6.52 -3.62 -2.68
N TYR A 25 6.96 -4.34 -1.65
CA TYR A 25 7.91 -3.84 -0.67
C TYR A 25 9.00 -4.86 -0.36
N SER A 26 10.03 -4.42 0.34
CA SER A 26 10.93 -5.28 1.11
C SER A 26 11.02 -4.75 2.54
N ILE A 27 11.29 -5.64 3.49
CA ILE A 27 11.50 -5.29 4.89
C ILE A 27 13.02 -5.25 5.13
N LYS A 28 13.54 -4.08 5.50
CA LYS A 28 14.96 -3.88 5.82
C LYS A 28 15.17 -3.97 7.32
N HIS A 29 16.08 -4.83 7.77
CA HIS A 29 16.51 -4.90 9.15
C HIS A 29 17.96 -4.43 9.28
N THR A 30 18.17 -3.38 10.07
CA THR A 30 19.49 -2.82 10.37
C THR A 30 19.93 -3.22 11.78
N VAL A 31 21.09 -3.87 11.89
CA VAL A 31 21.76 -4.20 13.16
C VAL A 31 23.21 -3.73 13.07
N GLY A 32 23.58 -2.73 13.88
CA GLY A 32 24.86 -2.03 13.73
C GLY A 32 25.00 -1.43 12.33
N ASN A 33 26.08 -1.79 11.62
CA ASN A 33 26.35 -1.35 10.25
C ASN A 33 25.79 -2.29 9.17
N THR A 34 25.12 -3.37 9.56
CA THR A 34 24.62 -4.39 8.63
C THR A 34 23.15 -4.14 8.33
N ILE A 35 22.79 -4.15 7.04
CA ILE A 35 21.40 -4.04 6.57
C ILE A 35 21.06 -5.31 5.78
N THR A 36 20.04 -6.04 6.20
CA THR A 36 19.55 -7.24 5.51
C THR A 36 18.08 -7.12 5.12
N ASN A 37 17.69 -7.84 4.08
CA ASN A 37 16.28 -8.09 3.81
C ASN A 37 15.81 -9.23 4.70
N ILE A 38 14.62 -9.10 5.29
CA ILE A 38 13.95 -10.23 5.94
C ILE A 38 12.67 -10.59 5.19
N ASN A 39 12.25 -11.84 5.33
CA ASN A 39 10.95 -12.27 4.84
C ASN A 39 9.85 -11.58 5.64
N SER A 40 8.73 -11.30 4.99
CA SER A 40 7.48 -11.18 5.72
C SER A 40 7.05 -12.56 6.23
N ASP A 41 6.44 -12.62 7.40
CA ASP A 41 5.89 -13.83 8.01
C ASP A 41 4.64 -13.49 8.86
N SER A 42 4.22 -14.37 9.76
CA SER A 42 3.08 -14.13 10.65
C SER A 42 3.32 -13.06 11.72
N THR A 43 4.59 -12.74 11.99
CA THR A 43 5.01 -11.72 12.96
C THR A 43 5.32 -10.41 12.26
N HIS A 44 6.24 -10.41 11.28
CA HIS A 44 6.68 -9.26 10.51
C HIS A 44 5.93 -9.23 9.18
N PHE A 45 4.90 -8.41 9.06
CA PHE A 45 4.14 -8.32 7.81
C PHE A 45 3.81 -6.90 7.45
N ILE A 46 3.45 -6.72 6.19
CA ILE A 46 3.07 -5.43 5.64
C ILE A 46 1.58 -5.47 5.40
N ARG A 47 0.88 -4.45 5.89
CA ARG A 47 -0.54 -4.27 5.65
C ARG A 47 -0.81 -2.87 5.12
N PHE A 48 -1.91 -2.71 4.41
CA PHE A 48 -2.33 -1.42 3.90
C PHE A 48 -3.82 -1.18 4.12
N ARG A 49 -4.21 0.09 4.17
CA ARG A 49 -5.61 0.51 4.22
C ARG A 49 -5.78 1.86 3.52
N PRO A 50 -6.93 2.11 2.86
CA PRO A 50 -7.23 3.44 2.35
C PRO A 50 -7.43 4.42 3.52
N SER A 51 -7.16 5.71 3.30
CA SER A 51 -7.24 6.76 4.34
C SER A 51 -8.62 6.88 5.00
N THR A 52 -9.66 6.40 4.33
CA THR A 52 -11.05 6.41 4.79
C THR A 52 -11.48 5.14 5.54
N SER A 53 -10.57 4.17 5.70
CA SER A 53 -10.85 2.89 6.37
C SER A 53 -9.92 2.67 7.55
N THR A 54 -10.43 1.96 8.56
CA THR A 54 -9.65 1.38 9.66
C THR A 54 -9.27 -0.08 9.38
N ASN A 55 -9.97 -0.74 8.46
CA ASN A 55 -9.71 -2.12 8.09
C ASN A 55 -8.49 -2.21 7.18
N SER A 56 -7.56 -3.09 7.53
CA SER A 56 -6.32 -3.32 6.79
C SER A 56 -6.34 -4.64 6.02
N THR A 57 -5.67 -4.66 4.88
CA THR A 57 -5.40 -5.85 4.08
C THR A 57 -3.91 -6.16 4.12
N ASN A 58 -3.55 -7.41 4.35
CA ASN A 58 -2.14 -7.82 4.34
C ASN A 58 -1.65 -7.97 2.90
N LEU A 59 -0.40 -7.58 2.65
CA LEU A 59 0.34 -8.05 1.49
C LEU A 59 0.67 -9.54 1.68
N SER A 60 1.10 -10.20 0.59
CA SER A 60 1.53 -11.61 0.65
C SER A 60 2.59 -11.84 1.74
N ILE A 61 2.45 -12.93 2.49
CA ILE A 61 3.38 -13.35 3.55
C ILE A 61 4.34 -14.44 3.07
N ASN A 62 5.30 -14.83 3.92
CA ASN A 62 6.30 -15.87 3.67
C ASN A 62 7.17 -15.63 2.41
N THR A 63 7.52 -14.37 2.15
CA THR A 63 8.30 -13.94 0.98
C THR A 63 9.22 -12.77 1.33
N LEU A 64 10.36 -12.65 0.64
CA LEU A 64 11.26 -11.48 0.72
C LEU A 64 10.61 -10.20 0.14
N TYR A 65 9.63 -10.36 -0.74
CA TYR A 65 9.01 -9.27 -1.48
C TYR A 65 7.49 -9.34 -1.38
N PRO A 66 6.88 -8.90 -0.27
CA PRO A 66 5.43 -8.84 -0.12
C PRO A 66 4.78 -8.04 -1.24
N THR A 67 3.73 -8.59 -1.83
CA THR A 67 2.97 -7.95 -2.92
C THR A 67 1.47 -8.00 -2.69
N TYR A 68 0.78 -7.00 -3.24
CA TYR A 68 -0.66 -7.00 -3.45
C TYR A 68 -0.95 -6.34 -4.79
N THR A 69 -1.88 -6.90 -5.58
CA THR A 69 -2.37 -6.26 -6.81
C THR A 69 -3.86 -6.49 -6.96
N ASN A 70 -4.59 -5.42 -7.24
CA ASN A 70 -6.00 -5.47 -7.59
C ASN A 70 -6.33 -4.27 -8.50
N ALA A 71 -6.64 -4.56 -9.77
CA ALA A 71 -6.97 -3.54 -10.76
C ALA A 71 -8.31 -2.84 -10.49
N THR A 72 -9.20 -3.48 -9.72
CA THR A 72 -10.54 -2.98 -9.38
C THR A 72 -10.73 -3.00 -7.87
N PHE A 73 -9.77 -2.46 -7.12
CA PHE A 73 -9.85 -2.38 -5.66
C PHE A 73 -11.12 -1.66 -5.20
N MET A 74 -11.54 -0.65 -5.97
CA MET A 74 -12.78 0.07 -5.74
C MET A 74 -13.34 0.58 -7.07
N THR A 75 -14.63 0.37 -7.29
CA THR A 75 -15.37 0.87 -8.44
C THR A 75 -16.10 2.17 -8.07
N ASN A 76 -16.45 2.99 -9.07
CA ASN A 76 -17.21 4.23 -8.90
C ASN A 76 -16.56 5.24 -7.93
N TYR A 77 -15.24 5.33 -7.93
CA TYR A 77 -14.46 6.23 -7.07
C TYR A 77 -14.98 7.68 -7.12
N PHE A 78 -15.37 8.16 -8.31
CA PHE A 78 -15.88 9.52 -8.49
C PHE A 78 -17.20 9.80 -7.75
N SER A 79 -18.08 8.81 -7.60
CA SER A 79 -19.38 8.98 -6.95
C SER A 79 -19.35 8.82 -5.43
N LEU A 80 -18.19 8.50 -4.83
CA LEU A 80 -18.08 8.34 -3.39
C LEU A 80 -18.24 9.69 -2.66
N SER A 81 -19.02 9.68 -1.58
CA SER A 81 -19.17 10.84 -0.69
C SER A 81 -17.86 11.16 0.03
N THR A 82 -17.14 10.13 0.48
CA THR A 82 -15.84 10.26 1.13
C THR A 82 -14.80 9.47 0.35
N LYS A 83 -13.95 10.17 -0.41
CA LYS A 83 -12.93 9.57 -1.27
C LYS A 83 -11.62 9.38 -0.49
N PRO A 84 -11.00 8.19 -0.51
CA PRO A 84 -9.64 8.07 -0.01
C PRO A 84 -8.69 8.83 -0.92
N THR A 85 -7.75 9.57 -0.35
CA THR A 85 -6.75 10.35 -1.11
C THR A 85 -5.36 9.72 -1.06
N TYR A 86 -5.16 8.77 -0.14
CA TYR A 86 -3.94 8.00 0.01
C TYR A 86 -4.23 6.65 0.65
N PHE A 87 -3.25 5.75 0.57
CA PHE A 87 -3.17 4.53 1.35
C PHE A 87 -2.14 4.70 2.47
N VAL A 88 -2.46 4.16 3.64
CA VAL A 88 -1.51 3.95 4.73
C VAL A 88 -0.95 2.55 4.58
N ILE A 89 0.37 2.43 4.52
CA ILE A 89 1.09 1.16 4.48
C ILE A 89 1.91 1.05 5.75
N GLU A 90 1.73 -0.03 6.48
CA GLU A 90 2.33 -0.24 7.79
C GLU A 90 3.15 -1.53 7.77
N LEU A 91 4.38 -1.46 8.29
CA LEU A 91 5.13 -2.64 8.71
C LEU A 91 4.78 -2.91 10.16
N VAL A 92 4.33 -4.13 10.41
CA VAL A 92 3.85 -4.56 11.71
C VAL A 92 4.71 -5.69 12.22
N ASN A 93 5.00 -5.69 13.52
CA ASN A 93 5.48 -6.86 14.27
C ASN A 93 4.41 -7.25 15.30
N GLY A 94 3.64 -8.28 15.00
CA GLY A 94 2.49 -8.71 15.80
C GLY A 94 1.42 -7.62 15.87
N THR A 95 1.39 -6.85 16.97
CA THR A 95 0.47 -5.73 17.18
C THR A 95 1.14 -4.35 17.09
N THR A 96 2.48 -4.31 17.04
CA THR A 96 3.24 -3.05 17.03
C THR A 96 3.49 -2.60 15.60
N VAL A 97 3.17 -1.34 15.31
CA VAL A 97 3.58 -0.70 14.05
C VAL A 97 5.03 -0.23 14.17
N LEU A 98 5.89 -0.72 13.29
CA LEU A 98 7.32 -0.45 13.27
C LEU A 98 7.69 0.68 12.30
N ASP A 99 6.97 0.80 11.18
CA ASP A 99 7.20 1.84 10.18
C ASP A 99 5.91 2.10 9.39
N VAL A 100 5.76 3.33 8.89
CA VAL A 100 4.56 3.77 8.15
C VAL A 100 4.96 4.54 6.91
N ARG A 101 4.28 4.26 5.80
CA ARG A 101 4.37 5.02 4.56
C ARG A 101 2.99 5.41 4.08
N LEU A 102 2.93 6.53 3.35
CA LEU A 102 1.73 6.99 2.68
C LEU A 102 1.93 6.92 1.17
N THR A 103 1.01 6.29 0.46
CA THR A 103 0.98 6.31 -1.01
C THR A 103 -0.22 7.11 -1.47
N SER A 104 0.01 8.23 -2.13
CA SER A 104 -1.05 9.06 -2.70
C SER A 104 -1.78 8.34 -3.84
N ILE A 105 -3.09 8.57 -3.92
CA ILE A 105 -3.89 8.17 -5.07
C ILE A 105 -3.73 9.24 -6.15
N ILE A 106 -3.40 8.82 -7.37
CA ILE A 106 -3.28 9.70 -8.53
C ILE A 106 -4.35 9.37 -9.58
N PHE A 107 -4.68 10.34 -10.41
CA PHE A 107 -5.59 10.13 -11.54
C PHE A 107 -4.76 9.88 -12.80
N LEU A 108 -5.16 8.90 -13.62
CA LEU A 108 -4.63 8.84 -14.98
C LEU A 108 -4.97 10.15 -15.71
N PRO A 109 -4.11 10.62 -16.62
CA PRO A 109 -4.41 11.82 -17.40
C PRO A 109 -5.79 11.79 -18.04
N SER A 110 -6.19 10.65 -18.61
CA SER A 110 -7.53 10.45 -19.19
C SER A 110 -8.69 10.60 -18.20
N ALA A 111 -8.43 10.43 -16.91
CA ALA A 111 -9.41 10.55 -15.82
C ALA A 111 -9.49 11.98 -15.28
N ALA A 112 -8.41 12.76 -15.39
CA ALA A 112 -8.34 14.13 -14.88
C ALA A 112 -9.07 15.15 -15.77
N PHE A 113 -9.18 14.90 -17.07
CA PHE A 113 -9.80 15.84 -18.03
C PHE A 113 -11.33 15.69 -18.18
N GLU A 114 -11.94 14.63 -17.63
CA GLU A 114 -13.38 14.36 -17.76
C GLU A 114 -14.21 14.73 -16.52
N ILE A 115 -13.60 15.29 -15.47
CA ILE A 115 -14.33 15.79 -14.29
C ILE A 115 -14.99 17.13 -14.65
N LYS A 116 -16.24 17.11 -15.11
CA LYS A 116 -17.11 18.27 -15.29
C LYS A 116 -17.97 18.53 -14.05
#